data_AF-A0AAV5U370-F1
#
_entry.id   AF-A0AAV5U370-F1
#
_cell.length_a   1.000
_cell.length_b   1.000
_cell.length_c   1.000
_cell.angle_alpha   90.00
_cell.angle_beta   90.00
_cell.angle_gamma   90.00
#
_symmetry.space_group_name_H-M   'P 1'
#
loop_
_entity.id
_entity.type
_entity.pdbx_description
1 polymer ?
#
loop_
_entity_poly.entity_id
_entity_poly.type
_entity_poly.pdbx_seq_one_letter_code
_entity_poly.pdbx_strand_id
1 'polypeptide(L)'
;AVSVSVTVAESSVVVHLTPFAPGMAPAHIINHTEHSVKFWQKGGHKEVELRPRESAMFTWADVTKNRVLEYSCGDAKGEDTLDQGQLLMIIDSVFFGRFLYFVSFLNGRQRTLLFESDISQASEASGSWERDKISMASEVKLFGVGVSVVDNMARKEILYMAISSSAVLWEAWCQSIFVQAFNVALMELLETKYGEYMENPNDPVQWVGVTDTLSVDFKNMIMKKKKNKEVKLRRCFEKGIWASFGQSKERQKVHIKLNHIQIDNQLDACVFPCMLAAVPPPRSIVQDNAPKPFLELSMIKRQSEHSSVPEV
;
A
#
# COMPACT_ATOMS: atom_id res chain seq x y z
N ALA A 1 34.98 16.50 -6.00
CA ALA A 1 35.15 15.68 -4.77
C ALA A 1 35.32 14.21 -5.18
N VAL A 2 36.08 13.43 -4.41
CA VAL A 2 36.35 12.00 -4.67
C VAL A 2 35.93 11.22 -3.43
N SER A 3 35.23 10.11 -3.62
CA SER A 3 34.90 9.16 -2.56
C SER A 3 35.99 8.10 -2.49
N VAL A 4 36.46 7.82 -1.27
CA VAL A 4 37.53 6.86 -1.00
C VAL A 4 36.96 5.74 -0.15
N SER A 5 37.01 4.51 -0.64
CA SER A 5 36.73 3.32 0.18
C SER A 5 37.97 2.44 0.28
N VAL A 6 38.19 1.88 1.46
CA VAL A 6 39.36 1.04 1.76
C VAL A 6 38.86 -0.34 2.14
N THR A 7 39.30 -1.35 1.40
CA THR A 7 39.05 -2.76 1.71
C THR A 7 40.34 -3.36 2.23
N VAL A 8 40.31 -3.84 3.47
CA VAL A 8 41.44 -4.50 4.12
C VAL A 8 41.23 -6.01 4.01
N ALA A 9 42.14 -6.69 3.33
CA ALA A 9 42.24 -8.15 3.29
C ALA A 9 43.50 -8.61 4.05
N GLU A 10 43.61 -9.91 4.34
CA GLU A 10 44.71 -10.46 5.17
C GLU A 10 46.12 -10.09 4.67
N SER A 11 46.31 -9.97 3.35
CA SER A 11 47.61 -9.68 2.75
C SER A 11 47.65 -8.40 1.90
N SER A 12 46.57 -7.61 1.85
CA SER A 12 46.52 -6.43 1.00
C SER A 12 45.52 -5.39 1.47
N VAL A 13 45.85 -4.12 1.23
CA VAL A 13 44.92 -3.00 1.38
C VAL A 13 44.63 -2.45 -0.01
N VAL A 14 43.36 -2.50 -0.42
CA VAL A 14 42.90 -1.96 -1.70
C VAL A 14 42.16 -0.65 -1.44
N VAL A 15 42.61 0.43 -2.09
CA VAL A 15 41.99 1.75 -2.02
C VAL A 15 41.24 2.01 -3.32
N HIS A 16 39.92 2.18 -3.23
CA HIS A 16 39.08 2.52 -4.36
C HIS A 16 38.79 4.01 -4.36
N LEU A 17 39.14 4.68 -5.46
CA LEU A 17 38.83 6.09 -5.70
C LEU A 17 37.69 6.14 -6.72
N THR A 18 36.55 6.68 -6.31
CA THR A 18 35.40 6.86 -7.20
C THR A 18 34.98 8.32 -7.24
N PRO A 19 34.46 8.83 -8.37
CA PRO A 19 33.87 10.16 -8.41
C PRO A 19 32.78 10.30 -7.35
N PHE A 20 32.82 11.38 -6.58
CA PHE A 20 31.76 11.65 -5.61
C PHE A 20 30.45 11.95 -6.36
N ALA A 21 29.39 11.21 -6.03
CA ALA A 21 28.05 11.46 -6.49
C ALA A 21 27.15 11.97 -5.34
N PRO A 22 26.10 12.75 -5.63
CA PRO A 22 25.07 13.08 -4.63
C PRO A 22 24.56 11.82 -3.91
N GLY A 23 24.34 11.93 -2.61
CA GLY A 23 23.96 10.81 -1.74
C GLY A 23 25.10 9.90 -1.26
N MET A 24 26.37 10.20 -1.58
CA MET A 24 27.52 9.48 -1.01
C MET A 24 27.96 9.99 0.38
N ALA A 25 27.65 11.24 0.74
CA ALA A 25 27.97 11.76 2.06
C ALA A 25 26.95 11.23 3.11
N PRO A 26 27.39 10.90 4.33
CA PRO A 26 26.51 10.42 5.41
C PRO A 26 25.28 11.30 5.66
N ALA A 27 25.48 12.63 5.70
CA ALA A 27 24.38 13.56 5.84
C ALA A 27 24.58 14.85 5.03
N HIS A 28 23.47 15.48 4.66
CA HIS A 28 23.38 16.86 4.17
C HIS A 28 22.68 17.70 5.23
N ILE A 29 23.35 18.74 5.72
CA ILE A 29 22.82 19.61 6.77
C ILE A 29 22.38 20.91 6.13
N ILE A 30 21.12 21.30 6.35
CA ILE A 30 20.51 22.49 5.80
C ILE A 30 20.08 23.38 6.97
N ASN A 31 20.64 24.59 7.01
CA ASN A 31 20.23 25.61 7.96
C ASN A 31 19.27 26.58 7.28
N HIS A 32 17.96 26.35 7.44
CA HIS A 32 16.92 27.25 6.94
C HIS A 32 16.42 28.24 8.01
N THR A 33 17.22 28.44 9.06
CA THR A 33 16.90 29.36 10.17
C THR A 33 17.64 30.69 10.02
N GLU A 34 17.38 31.63 10.93
CA GLU A 34 18.10 32.90 11.06
C GLU A 34 19.35 32.82 11.98
N HIS A 35 19.63 31.64 12.54
CA HIS A 35 20.71 31.42 13.50
C HIS A 35 21.84 30.59 12.89
N SER A 36 23.07 30.73 13.40
CA SER A 36 24.15 29.81 13.05
C SER A 36 23.90 28.44 13.68
N VAL A 37 24.07 27.38 12.88
CA VAL A 37 24.03 25.99 13.34
C VAL A 37 25.45 25.46 13.40
N LYS A 38 25.85 24.88 14.53
CA LYS A 38 27.13 24.19 14.68
C LYS A 38 26.91 22.69 14.74
N PHE A 39 27.80 21.92 14.13
CA PHE A 39 27.73 20.46 14.16
C PHE A 39 29.13 19.82 14.15
N TRP A 40 29.22 18.65 14.77
CA TRP A 40 30.45 17.86 14.88
C TRP A 40 30.14 16.38 15.13
N GLN A 41 31.14 15.52 15.01
CA GLN A 41 31.04 14.13 15.45
C GLN A 41 31.28 14.07 16.96
N LYS A 42 30.45 13.34 17.71
CA LYS A 42 30.61 13.10 19.15
C LYS A 42 32.02 12.61 19.49
N GLY A 43 32.70 13.32 20.37
CA GLY A 43 34.10 13.05 20.74
C GLY A 43 35.14 13.42 19.67
N GLY A 44 34.74 14.15 18.64
CA GLY A 44 35.60 14.79 17.64
C GLY A 44 35.97 16.22 18.03
N HIS A 45 37.05 16.74 17.43
CA HIS A 45 37.55 18.10 17.70
C HIS A 45 37.24 19.11 16.58
N LYS A 46 36.62 18.65 15.49
CA LYS A 46 36.33 19.47 14.32
C LYS A 46 34.87 19.92 14.33
N GLU A 47 34.64 21.09 14.91
CA GLU A 47 33.37 21.81 14.83
C GLU A 47 33.27 22.55 13.50
N VAL A 48 32.10 22.45 12.86
CA VAL A 48 31.76 23.23 11.66
C VAL A 48 30.58 24.12 12.00
N GLU A 49 30.70 25.40 11.69
CA GLU A 49 29.62 26.38 11.81
C GLU A 49 29.02 26.65 10.43
N LEU A 50 27.69 26.62 10.36
CA LEU A 50 26.88 26.83 9.18
C LEU A 50 26.03 28.09 9.38
N ARG A 51 26.23 29.10 8.54
CA ARG A 51 25.53 30.39 8.70
C ARG A 51 24.05 30.25 8.32
N PRO A 52 23.21 31.24 8.68
CA PRO A 52 21.82 31.28 8.23
C PRO A 52 21.69 31.09 6.72
N ARG A 53 20.73 30.26 6.30
CA ARG A 53 20.43 29.94 4.89
C ARG A 53 21.55 29.21 4.13
N GLU A 54 22.53 28.64 4.83
CA GLU A 54 23.56 27.80 4.22
C GLU A 54 23.25 26.31 4.35
N SER A 55 23.93 25.50 3.52
CA SER A 55 23.91 24.04 3.66
C SER A 55 25.30 23.44 3.44
N ALA A 56 25.58 22.33 4.10
CA ALA A 56 26.88 21.67 4.03
C ALA A 56 26.75 20.14 4.09
N MET A 57 27.67 19.45 3.43
CA MET A 57 27.79 17.99 3.52
C MET A 57 28.57 17.61 4.78
N PHE A 58 28.07 16.65 5.53
CA PHE A 58 28.71 16.11 6.72
C PHE A 58 29.34 14.74 6.45
N THR A 59 30.56 14.57 6.94
CA THR A 59 31.30 13.30 6.95
C THR A 59 31.90 13.09 8.32
N TRP A 60 32.00 11.83 8.76
CA TRP A 60 32.69 11.47 10.00
C TRP A 60 34.14 11.94 9.96
N ALA A 61 34.55 12.73 10.96
CA ALA A 61 35.92 13.22 11.09
C ALA A 61 36.88 12.08 11.48
N ASP A 62 36.38 11.12 12.26
CA ASP A 62 37.11 9.93 12.69
C ASP A 62 36.22 8.69 12.48
N VAL A 63 36.61 7.85 11.53
CA VAL A 63 35.85 6.64 11.18
C VAL A 63 35.95 5.52 12.23
N THR A 64 36.85 5.64 13.20
CA THR A 64 37.06 4.67 14.29
C THR A 64 36.24 4.98 15.53
N LYS A 65 35.75 6.22 15.65
CA LYS A 65 34.92 6.68 16.77
C LYS A 65 33.42 6.46 16.49
N ASN A 66 32.63 6.61 17.54
CA ASN A 66 31.17 6.51 17.46
C ASN A 66 30.61 7.46 16.39
N ARG A 67 29.69 6.93 15.59
CA ARG A 67 29.01 7.62 14.49
C ARG A 67 27.76 8.32 15.00
N VAL A 68 27.97 9.33 15.83
CA VAL A 68 26.90 10.18 16.37
C VAL A 68 27.23 11.62 16.01
N LEU A 69 26.28 12.29 15.34
CA LEU A 69 26.38 13.72 15.04
C LEU A 69 25.81 14.48 16.23
N GLU A 70 26.57 15.44 16.75
CA GLU A 70 26.11 16.40 17.74
C GLU A 70 25.92 17.76 17.04
N TYR A 71 24.89 18.48 17.44
CA TYR A 71 24.60 19.81 16.92
C TYR A 71 24.24 20.80 18.03
N SER A 72 24.47 22.08 17.76
CA SER A 72 23.96 23.18 18.58
C SER A 72 23.42 24.30 17.70
N CYS A 73 22.30 24.88 18.12
CA CYS A 73 21.63 26.00 17.47
C CYS A 73 21.01 26.86 18.57
N GLY A 74 21.58 28.04 18.81
CA GLY A 74 21.20 28.85 19.98
C GLY A 74 21.44 28.11 21.30
N ASP A 75 20.42 28.06 22.14
CA ASP A 75 20.40 27.32 23.41
C ASP A 75 20.14 25.81 23.22
N ALA A 76 19.67 25.40 22.03
CA ALA A 76 19.39 24.00 21.74
C ALA A 76 20.68 23.21 21.47
N LYS A 77 20.76 22.01 22.05
CA LYS A 77 21.76 20.98 21.73
C LYS A 77 21.06 19.65 21.53
N GLY A 78 21.56 18.85 20.61
CA GLY A 78 21.00 17.54 20.33
C GLY A 78 22.00 16.62 19.65
N GLU A 79 21.59 15.36 19.50
CA GLU A 79 22.37 14.31 18.87
C GLU A 79 21.51 13.54 17.87
N ASP A 80 22.12 13.08 16.77
CA ASP A 80 21.46 12.25 15.77
C ASP A 80 22.43 11.15 15.28
N THR A 81 21.96 9.91 15.32
CA THR A 81 22.69 8.70 14.89
C THR A 81 22.63 8.46 13.38
N LEU A 82 21.87 9.29 12.65
CA LEU A 82 21.61 9.26 11.21
C LEU A 82 20.92 7.98 10.71
N ASP A 83 20.34 7.18 11.61
CA ASP A 83 19.71 5.89 11.34
C ASP A 83 18.17 5.96 11.29
N GLN A 84 17.55 6.90 12.01
CA GLN A 84 16.09 7.08 12.05
C GLN A 84 15.65 8.46 11.59
N GLY A 85 14.42 8.54 11.06
CA GLY A 85 13.79 9.81 10.77
C GLY A 85 13.14 10.38 12.03
N GLN A 86 13.26 11.68 12.26
CA GLN A 86 12.68 12.33 13.44
C GLN A 86 12.30 13.78 13.14
N LEU A 87 11.23 14.25 13.78
CA LEU A 87 10.81 15.64 13.82
C LEU A 87 10.77 16.07 15.28
N LEU A 88 11.68 16.97 15.66
CA LEU A 88 11.81 17.47 17.03
C LEU A 88 11.60 18.97 17.05
N MET A 89 10.81 19.44 18.01
CA MET A 89 10.77 20.85 18.36
C MET A 89 11.92 21.14 19.34
N ILE A 90 12.79 22.08 18.99
CA ILE A 90 13.94 22.51 19.78
C ILE A 90 13.77 23.97 20.21
N ILE A 91 14.22 24.30 21.42
CA ILE A 91 14.10 25.66 21.97
C ILE A 91 15.35 26.43 21.58
N ASP A 92 15.19 27.39 20.67
CA ASP A 92 16.27 28.19 20.11
C ASP A 92 16.80 29.23 21.10
N SER A 93 15.88 29.90 21.81
CA SER A 93 16.24 30.73 22.94
C SER A 93 15.15 30.69 24.00
N VAL A 94 15.54 30.25 25.20
CA VAL A 94 14.64 30.19 26.37
C VAL A 94 14.13 31.58 26.74
N PHE A 95 14.94 32.62 26.47
CA PHE A 95 14.64 34.01 26.80
C PHE A 95 13.56 34.65 25.90
N PHE A 96 13.46 34.24 24.64
CA PHE A 96 12.55 34.84 23.65
C PHE A 96 11.35 33.95 23.29
N GLY A 97 11.25 32.73 23.85
CA GLY A 97 10.16 31.80 23.58
C GLY A 97 10.06 31.38 22.12
N ARG A 98 11.20 31.38 21.40
CA ARG A 98 11.27 30.98 19.98
C ARG A 98 11.56 29.50 19.88
N PHE A 99 10.80 28.83 19.00
CA PHE A 99 10.93 27.41 18.71
C PHE A 99 11.51 27.24 17.31
N LEU A 100 12.41 26.28 17.16
CA LEU A 100 12.87 25.78 15.88
C LEU A 100 12.49 24.31 15.77
N TYR A 101 12.47 23.81 14.55
CA TYR A 101 12.19 22.42 14.23
C TYR A 101 13.45 21.79 13.64
N PHE A 102 13.86 20.68 14.23
CA PHE A 102 14.89 19.82 13.70
C PHE A 102 14.22 18.63 13.02
N VAL A 103 14.52 18.42 11.74
CA VAL A 103 13.97 17.32 10.94
C VAL A 103 15.09 16.49 10.38
N SER A 104 15.10 15.21 10.72
CA SER A 104 15.98 14.20 10.14
C SER A 104 15.14 13.33 9.21
N PHE A 105 15.42 13.34 7.91
CA PHE A 105 14.68 12.56 6.93
C PHE A 105 15.61 12.02 5.84
N LEU A 106 15.17 11.01 5.11
CA LEU A 106 15.92 10.50 3.96
C LEU A 106 15.50 11.27 2.70
N ASN A 107 16.46 11.93 2.05
CA ASN A 107 16.31 12.38 0.69
C ASN A 107 17.08 11.41 -0.23
N GLY A 108 16.35 10.45 -0.80
CA GLY A 108 16.97 9.36 -1.53
C GLY A 108 17.77 8.40 -0.61
N ARG A 109 19.05 8.18 -0.92
CA ARG A 109 20.01 7.44 -0.06
C ARG A 109 20.69 8.31 0.99
N GLN A 110 20.49 9.63 0.95
CA GLN A 110 21.16 10.56 1.84
C GLN A 110 20.28 10.93 3.03
N ARG A 111 20.85 10.97 4.24
CA ARG A 111 20.17 11.61 5.36
C ARG A 111 20.26 13.12 5.21
N THR A 112 19.15 13.82 5.31
CA THR A 112 19.09 15.28 5.37
C THR A 112 18.69 15.71 6.76
N LEU A 113 19.48 16.58 7.38
CA LEU A 113 19.18 17.25 8.64
C LEU A 113 18.78 18.68 8.33
N LEU A 114 17.51 19.02 8.55
CA LEU A 114 16.95 20.33 8.28
C LEU A 114 16.65 21.04 9.60
N PHE A 115 17.19 22.25 9.74
CA PHE A 115 16.82 23.19 10.78
C PHE A 115 15.86 24.21 10.18
N GLU A 116 14.64 24.29 10.70
CA GLU A 116 13.53 25.06 10.14
C GLU A 116 12.81 25.87 11.22
N SER A 117 12.32 27.06 10.88
CA SER A 117 11.54 27.91 11.79
C SER A 117 10.03 27.73 11.62
N ASP A 118 9.57 27.28 10.45
CA ASP A 118 8.16 27.05 10.13
C ASP A 118 7.76 25.56 10.28
N ILE A 119 6.81 25.28 11.17
CA ILE A 119 6.30 23.92 11.40
C ILE A 119 5.68 23.29 10.15
N SER A 120 5.11 24.09 9.25
CA SER A 120 4.47 23.61 8.03
C SER A 120 5.50 22.98 7.10
N GLN A 121 6.64 23.67 6.92
CA GLN A 121 7.76 23.19 6.11
C GLN A 121 8.49 22.01 6.78
N ALA A 122 8.64 22.05 8.10
CA ALA A 122 9.24 20.94 8.85
C ALA A 122 8.41 19.65 8.76
N SER A 123 7.08 19.77 8.92
CA SER A 123 6.13 18.67 8.72
C SER A 123 6.13 18.19 7.27
N GLU A 124 6.24 19.11 6.30
CA GLU A 124 6.34 18.75 4.90
C GLU A 124 7.60 17.95 4.56
N ALA A 125 8.75 18.38 5.05
CA ALA A 125 10.00 17.65 4.90
C ALA A 125 9.91 16.26 5.55
N SER A 126 9.37 16.17 6.76
CA SER A 126 9.22 14.91 7.50
C SER A 126 8.23 13.94 6.84
N GLY A 127 7.16 14.43 6.22
CA GLY A 127 6.12 13.65 5.55
C GLY A 127 6.25 13.59 4.03
N SER A 128 7.35 14.09 3.46
CA SER A 128 7.59 14.14 2.01
C SER A 128 7.51 12.74 1.38
N TRP A 129 8.00 11.72 2.09
CA TRP A 129 7.91 10.31 1.70
C TRP A 129 6.48 9.75 1.64
N GLU A 130 5.48 10.37 2.29
CA GLU A 130 4.08 9.91 2.21
C GLU A 130 3.37 10.45 0.96
N ARG A 131 3.88 11.51 0.34
CA ARG A 131 3.19 12.31 -0.68
C ARG A 131 3.81 12.20 -2.07
N ASP A 132 4.10 10.98 -2.47
CA ASP A 132 4.45 10.67 -3.86
C ASP A 132 3.32 11.09 -4.81
N LYS A 133 3.61 11.99 -5.75
CA LYS A 133 2.70 12.29 -6.86
C LYS A 133 2.64 11.09 -7.80
N ILE A 134 1.46 10.50 -7.91
CA ILE A 134 1.20 9.40 -8.84
C ILE A 134 1.28 9.95 -10.27
N SER A 135 2.20 9.41 -11.07
CA SER A 135 2.36 9.75 -12.49
C SER A 135 1.45 8.92 -13.38
N MET A 136 1.21 7.66 -13.02
CA MET A 136 0.34 6.76 -13.77
C MET A 136 -0.45 5.87 -12.81
N ALA A 137 -1.73 5.73 -13.10
CA ALA A 137 -2.61 4.77 -12.43
C ALA A 137 -3.38 3.99 -13.50
N SER A 138 -3.52 2.69 -13.31
CA SER A 138 -4.28 1.82 -14.20
C SER A 138 -4.98 0.75 -13.40
N GLU A 139 -6.22 0.46 -13.76
CA GLU A 139 -7.04 -0.53 -13.09
C GLU A 139 -7.66 -1.45 -14.15
N VAL A 140 -7.58 -2.76 -13.91
CA VAL A 140 -8.18 -3.80 -14.74
C VAL A 140 -9.16 -4.58 -13.89
N LYS A 141 -10.39 -4.71 -14.41
CA LYS A 141 -11.51 -5.42 -13.76
C LYS A 141 -12.14 -6.36 -14.78
N LEU A 142 -11.96 -7.67 -14.61
CA LEU A 142 -12.55 -8.69 -15.48
C LEU A 142 -13.49 -9.57 -14.67
N PHE A 143 -14.71 -9.78 -15.16
CA PHE A 143 -15.69 -10.64 -14.52
C PHE A 143 -15.17 -12.08 -14.34
N GLY A 144 -14.47 -12.58 -15.36
CA GLY A 144 -13.83 -13.87 -15.37
C GLY A 144 -13.11 -14.10 -16.69
N VAL A 145 -12.34 -15.19 -16.75
CA VAL A 145 -11.69 -15.69 -17.96
C VAL A 145 -11.74 -17.21 -17.92
N GLY A 146 -12.02 -17.83 -19.07
CA GLY A 146 -11.97 -19.28 -19.25
C GLY A 146 -10.93 -19.64 -20.31
N VAL A 147 -10.17 -20.69 -20.06
CA VAL A 147 -9.18 -21.26 -20.99
C VAL A 147 -9.47 -22.74 -21.14
N SER A 148 -9.68 -23.17 -22.38
CA SER A 148 -9.93 -24.55 -22.75
C SER A 148 -8.73 -25.12 -23.49
N VAL A 149 -8.26 -26.30 -23.07
CA VAL A 149 -7.23 -27.06 -23.78
C VAL A 149 -7.92 -28.19 -24.52
N VAL A 150 -7.80 -28.20 -25.85
CA VAL A 150 -8.51 -29.11 -26.74
C VAL A 150 -7.52 -29.98 -27.51
N ASP A 151 -7.81 -31.26 -27.61
CA ASP A 151 -7.18 -32.15 -28.58
C ASP A 151 -7.84 -31.95 -29.95
N ASN A 152 -7.11 -31.36 -30.88
CA ASN A 152 -7.61 -31.09 -32.23
C ASN A 152 -7.89 -32.37 -33.03
N MET A 153 -7.13 -33.45 -32.81
CA MET A 153 -7.29 -34.70 -33.53
C MET A 153 -8.49 -35.49 -33.01
N ALA A 154 -8.62 -35.59 -31.68
CA ALA A 154 -9.76 -36.24 -31.05
C ALA A 154 -11.04 -35.38 -31.06
N ARG A 155 -10.91 -34.06 -31.31
CA ARG A 155 -11.97 -33.04 -31.18
C ARG A 155 -12.65 -33.07 -29.81
N LYS A 156 -11.83 -33.23 -28.77
CA LYS A 156 -12.28 -33.31 -27.39
C LYS A 156 -11.56 -32.30 -26.52
N GLU A 157 -12.30 -31.67 -25.62
CA GLU A 157 -11.72 -30.86 -24.56
C GLU A 157 -11.04 -31.79 -23.55
N ILE A 158 -9.79 -31.47 -23.20
CA ILE A 158 -8.99 -32.22 -22.24
C ILE A 158 -9.09 -31.57 -20.86
N LEU A 159 -9.04 -30.24 -20.82
CA LEU A 159 -8.93 -29.46 -19.60
C LEU A 159 -9.65 -28.12 -19.78
N TYR A 160 -10.39 -27.73 -18.76
CA TYR A 160 -10.96 -26.39 -18.66
C TYR A 160 -10.42 -25.70 -17.41
N MET A 161 -9.96 -24.47 -17.55
CA MET A 161 -9.51 -23.62 -16.45
C MET A 161 -10.32 -22.32 -16.47
N ALA A 162 -10.86 -21.91 -15.33
CA ALA A 162 -11.63 -20.69 -15.22
C ALA A 162 -11.24 -19.87 -14.00
N ILE A 163 -11.22 -18.56 -14.20
CA ILE A 163 -11.29 -17.57 -13.12
C ILE A 163 -12.67 -16.95 -13.18
N SER A 164 -13.37 -16.92 -12.06
CA SER A 164 -14.72 -16.33 -11.97
C SER A 164 -14.85 -15.38 -10.79
N SER A 165 -15.90 -14.56 -10.83
CA SER A 165 -16.24 -13.60 -9.78
C SER A 165 -16.52 -14.30 -8.45
N SER A 166 -16.46 -13.53 -7.36
CA SER A 166 -16.83 -14.04 -6.04
C SER A 166 -18.30 -14.47 -5.96
N ALA A 167 -18.64 -15.14 -4.86
CA ALA A 167 -20.03 -15.30 -4.45
C ALA A 167 -20.73 -13.94 -4.37
N VAL A 168 -22.02 -13.94 -4.70
CA VAL A 168 -22.86 -12.75 -4.66
C VAL A 168 -23.25 -12.46 -3.21
N LEU A 169 -23.10 -11.20 -2.83
CA LEU A 169 -23.56 -10.67 -1.56
C LEU A 169 -24.77 -9.77 -1.76
N TRP A 170 -25.70 -9.87 -0.82
CA TRP A 170 -26.81 -8.94 -0.69
C TRP A 170 -26.63 -8.11 0.58
N GLU A 171 -26.68 -6.79 0.42
CA GLU A 171 -26.57 -5.82 1.51
C GLU A 171 -27.89 -5.07 1.69
N ALA A 172 -28.14 -4.61 2.92
CA ALA A 172 -29.31 -3.82 3.27
C ALA A 172 -28.88 -2.48 3.88
N TRP A 173 -29.57 -1.41 3.51
CA TRP A 173 -29.35 -0.10 4.09
C TRP A 173 -29.80 -0.05 5.55
N CYS A 174 -28.84 0.10 6.47
CA CYS A 174 -29.09 0.26 7.90
C CYS A 174 -28.28 1.45 8.42
N GLN A 175 -28.89 2.34 9.21
CA GLN A 175 -28.18 3.45 9.89
C GLN A 175 -27.22 4.23 8.98
N SER A 176 -27.69 4.57 7.78
CA SER A 176 -26.93 5.33 6.77
C SER A 176 -25.78 4.59 6.07
N ILE A 177 -25.67 3.26 6.21
CA ILE A 177 -24.66 2.45 5.52
C ILE A 177 -25.20 1.13 4.94
N PHE A 178 -24.52 0.68 3.87
CA PHE A 178 -24.39 -0.69 3.35
C PHE A 178 -23.97 -1.70 4.44
N VAL A 179 -24.83 -2.63 4.89
CA VAL A 179 -24.40 -3.75 5.74
C VAL A 179 -24.90 -5.10 5.21
N GLN A 180 -24.04 -6.13 5.30
CA GLN A 180 -24.42 -7.51 5.04
C GLN A 180 -25.31 -8.03 6.18
N ALA A 181 -26.61 -7.85 6.04
CA ALA A 181 -27.60 -8.14 7.07
C ALA A 181 -28.31 -9.50 6.91
N PHE A 182 -27.92 -10.30 5.91
CA PHE A 182 -28.62 -11.53 5.54
C PHE A 182 -27.77 -12.78 5.81
N ASN A 183 -28.45 -13.86 6.20
CA ASN A 183 -27.82 -15.17 6.27
C ASN A 183 -27.69 -15.79 4.87
N VAL A 184 -26.85 -16.82 4.74
CA VAL A 184 -26.53 -17.45 3.46
C VAL A 184 -27.77 -17.97 2.73
N ALA A 185 -28.69 -18.65 3.44
CA ALA A 185 -29.90 -19.20 2.85
C ALA A 185 -30.81 -18.13 2.23
N LEU A 186 -30.96 -16.97 2.90
CA LEU A 186 -31.73 -15.86 2.36
C LEU A 186 -31.01 -15.20 1.17
N MET A 187 -29.68 -15.10 1.19
CA MET A 187 -28.92 -14.58 0.04
C MET A 187 -29.06 -15.49 -1.19
N GLU A 188 -28.98 -16.80 -1.03
CA GLU A 188 -29.20 -17.79 -2.10
C GLU A 188 -30.63 -17.69 -2.68
N LEU A 189 -31.62 -17.49 -1.83
CA LEU A 189 -33.01 -17.33 -2.25
C LEU A 189 -33.24 -16.01 -2.98
N LEU A 190 -32.65 -14.91 -2.49
CA LEU A 190 -32.67 -13.61 -3.15
C LEU A 190 -32.03 -13.68 -4.53
N GLU A 191 -30.89 -14.35 -4.65
CA GLU A 191 -30.19 -14.51 -5.93
C GLU A 191 -31.00 -15.37 -6.91
N THR A 192 -31.60 -16.46 -6.44
CA THR A 192 -32.50 -17.30 -7.26
C THR A 192 -33.67 -16.46 -7.81
N LYS A 193 -34.37 -15.71 -6.94
CA LYS A 193 -35.49 -14.85 -7.35
C LYS A 193 -35.07 -13.69 -8.23
N TYR A 194 -33.87 -13.14 -8.03
CA TYR A 194 -33.31 -12.14 -8.90
C TYR A 194 -33.00 -12.71 -10.30
N GLY A 195 -32.49 -13.94 -10.39
CA GLY A 195 -32.29 -14.67 -11.64
C GLY A 195 -33.59 -14.85 -12.42
N GLU A 196 -34.65 -15.35 -11.77
CA GLU A 196 -35.99 -15.47 -12.37
C GLU A 196 -36.49 -14.11 -12.89
N TYR A 197 -36.28 -13.02 -12.15
CA TYR A 197 -36.63 -11.67 -12.58
C TYR A 197 -35.82 -11.19 -13.80
N MET A 198 -34.53 -11.54 -13.89
CA MET A 198 -33.67 -11.16 -15.03
C MET A 198 -34.07 -11.86 -16.34
N GLU A 199 -34.72 -13.02 -16.29
CA GLU A 199 -35.25 -13.70 -17.48
C GLU A 199 -36.42 -12.92 -18.10
N ASN A 200 -37.26 -12.27 -17.28
CA ASN A 200 -38.40 -11.46 -17.72
C ASN A 200 -38.46 -10.09 -17.01
N PRO A 201 -37.56 -9.14 -17.31
CA PRO A 201 -37.45 -7.88 -16.56
C PRO A 201 -38.66 -6.94 -16.69
N ASN A 202 -39.48 -7.18 -17.73
CA ASN A 202 -40.67 -6.39 -18.06
C ASN A 202 -41.95 -6.94 -17.45
N ASP A 203 -41.87 -7.99 -16.62
CA ASP A 203 -43.02 -8.49 -15.88
C ASP A 203 -43.62 -7.36 -15.00
N PRO A 204 -44.93 -7.09 -15.08
CA PRO A 204 -45.59 -6.10 -14.23
C PRO A 204 -45.59 -6.44 -12.73
N VAL A 205 -45.15 -7.64 -12.33
CA VAL A 205 -45.01 -8.02 -10.92
C VAL A 205 -43.94 -7.16 -10.24
N GLN A 206 -44.39 -6.11 -9.55
CA GLN A 206 -43.52 -5.17 -8.86
C GLN A 206 -42.92 -5.72 -7.55
N TRP A 207 -43.64 -6.59 -6.85
CA TRP A 207 -43.22 -7.14 -5.57
C TRP A 207 -43.16 -8.67 -5.64
N VAL A 208 -41.96 -9.22 -5.69
CA VAL A 208 -41.71 -10.66 -5.70
C VAL A 208 -41.64 -11.16 -4.26
N GLY A 209 -42.47 -12.16 -3.92
CA GLY A 209 -42.41 -12.82 -2.60
C GLY A 209 -41.15 -13.66 -2.47
N VAL A 210 -40.29 -13.33 -1.51
CA VAL A 210 -39.06 -14.09 -1.23
C VAL A 210 -39.30 -15.07 -0.08
N THR A 211 -40.00 -14.64 0.97
CA THR A 211 -40.49 -15.51 2.06
C THR A 211 -41.90 -15.07 2.44
N ASP A 212 -42.58 -15.81 3.32
CA ASP A 212 -43.92 -15.45 3.84
C ASP A 212 -44.00 -14.04 4.45
N THR A 213 -42.84 -13.45 4.79
CA THR A 213 -42.74 -12.18 5.51
C THR A 213 -41.91 -11.11 4.79
N LEU A 214 -41.31 -11.46 3.64
CA LEU A 214 -40.41 -10.60 2.88
C LEU A 214 -40.83 -10.59 1.41
N SER A 215 -41.03 -9.39 0.85
CA SER A 215 -41.18 -9.19 -0.58
C SER A 215 -40.15 -8.17 -1.08
N VAL A 216 -39.73 -8.30 -2.34
CA VAL A 216 -38.69 -7.48 -2.95
C VAL A 216 -39.16 -6.94 -4.29
N ASP A 217 -38.97 -5.64 -4.49
CA ASP A 217 -38.98 -4.98 -5.78
C ASP A 217 -37.54 -4.95 -6.30
N PHE A 218 -37.21 -5.89 -7.21
CA PHE A 218 -35.87 -6.01 -7.79
C PHE A 218 -35.53 -4.90 -8.79
N LYS A 219 -36.54 -4.22 -9.33
CA LYS A 219 -36.34 -3.09 -10.26
C LYS A 219 -35.84 -1.86 -9.50
N ASN A 220 -36.46 -1.54 -8.37
CA ASN A 220 -36.08 -0.42 -7.52
C ASN A 220 -35.05 -0.81 -6.44
N MET A 221 -34.72 -2.10 -6.31
CA MET A 221 -33.86 -2.65 -5.27
C MET A 221 -34.36 -2.29 -3.87
N ILE A 222 -35.65 -2.54 -3.61
CA ILE A 222 -36.30 -2.27 -2.32
C ILE A 222 -36.88 -3.57 -1.76
N MET A 223 -36.58 -3.86 -0.50
CA MET A 223 -37.18 -4.98 0.22
C MET A 223 -38.14 -4.47 1.28
N LYS A 224 -39.29 -5.13 1.35
CA LYS A 224 -40.33 -4.89 2.34
C LYS A 224 -40.31 -6.00 3.39
N LYS A 225 -40.06 -5.61 4.64
CA LYS A 225 -40.03 -6.49 5.81
C LYS A 225 -41.39 -6.51 6.52
N LYS A 226 -41.51 -7.36 7.56
CA LYS A 226 -42.63 -7.32 8.52
C LYS A 226 -42.99 -5.89 8.92
N LYS A 227 -44.29 -5.61 9.05
CA LYS A 227 -44.86 -4.28 9.34
C LYS A 227 -44.65 -3.23 8.24
N ASN A 228 -44.57 -3.63 6.96
CA ASN A 228 -44.38 -2.72 5.82
C ASN A 228 -43.11 -1.86 5.88
N LYS A 229 -42.09 -2.25 6.66
CA LYS A 229 -40.85 -1.48 6.70
C LYS A 229 -40.05 -1.74 5.43
N GLU A 230 -39.83 -0.69 4.65
CA GLU A 230 -39.03 -0.74 3.43
C GLU A 230 -37.55 -0.47 3.72
N VAL A 231 -36.68 -1.23 3.05
CA VAL A 231 -35.23 -1.15 3.18
C VAL A 231 -34.62 -1.25 1.80
N LYS A 232 -33.68 -0.35 1.48
CA LYS A 232 -32.93 -0.40 0.22
C LYS A 232 -31.99 -1.59 0.23
N LEU A 233 -31.96 -2.33 -0.87
CA LEU A 233 -31.05 -3.44 -1.11
C LEU A 233 -29.92 -3.02 -2.04
N ARG A 234 -28.81 -3.76 -1.96
CA ARG A 234 -27.71 -3.69 -2.92
C ARG A 234 -27.18 -5.09 -3.16
N ARG A 235 -27.02 -5.44 -4.44
CA ARG A 235 -26.35 -6.66 -4.88
C ARG A 235 -24.89 -6.34 -5.20
N CYS A 236 -23.95 -7.01 -4.54
CA CYS A 236 -22.52 -6.78 -4.64
C CYS A 236 -21.78 -8.10 -4.93
N PHE A 237 -20.69 -8.02 -5.68
CA PHE A 237 -19.76 -9.13 -5.89
C PHE A 237 -18.42 -8.57 -6.36
N GLU A 238 -17.35 -9.29 -6.06
CA GLU A 238 -16.00 -8.96 -6.50
C GLU A 238 -15.72 -9.58 -7.87
N LYS A 239 -15.03 -8.84 -8.73
CA LYS A 239 -14.69 -9.28 -10.11
C LYS A 239 -13.70 -10.43 -10.07
N GLY A 240 -13.79 -11.40 -10.99
CA GLY A 240 -12.91 -12.57 -10.97
C GLY A 240 -11.42 -12.23 -10.99
N ILE A 241 -11.04 -11.23 -11.79
CA ILE A 241 -9.70 -10.64 -11.78
C ILE A 241 -9.83 -9.15 -11.50
N TRP A 242 -9.11 -8.70 -10.48
CA TRP A 242 -8.84 -7.30 -10.24
C TRP A 242 -7.33 -7.08 -10.19
N ALA A 243 -6.84 -6.11 -10.96
CA ALA A 243 -5.46 -5.69 -10.92
C ALA A 243 -5.37 -4.17 -10.91
N SER A 244 -4.53 -3.63 -10.03
CA SER A 244 -4.24 -2.22 -9.90
C SER A 244 -2.74 -1.99 -10.04
N PHE A 245 -2.38 -1.05 -10.89
CA PHE A 245 -1.03 -0.58 -11.08
C PHE A 245 -0.97 0.91 -10.78
N GLY A 246 -0.04 1.30 -9.90
CA GLY A 246 0.25 2.69 -9.60
C GLY A 246 1.74 2.95 -9.74
N GLN A 247 2.10 4.07 -10.35
CA GLN A 247 3.48 4.50 -10.49
C GLN A 247 3.61 5.96 -10.08
N SER A 248 4.65 6.26 -9.31
CA SER A 248 5.17 7.60 -9.02
C SER A 248 6.63 7.65 -9.50
N LYS A 249 7.30 8.78 -9.26
CA LYS A 249 8.74 8.94 -9.52
C LYS A 249 9.58 7.91 -8.74
N GLU A 250 9.15 7.60 -7.51
CA GLU A 250 9.95 6.86 -6.54
C GLU A 250 9.32 5.52 -6.15
N ARG A 251 8.08 5.23 -6.57
CA ARG A 251 7.36 4.01 -6.21
C ARG A 251 6.59 3.41 -7.37
N GLN A 252 6.52 2.10 -7.38
CA GLN A 252 5.65 1.31 -8.23
C GLN A 252 4.87 0.35 -7.32
N LYS A 253 3.56 0.34 -7.46
CA LYS A 253 2.64 -0.51 -6.72
C LYS A 253 1.91 -1.40 -7.71
N VAL A 254 1.93 -2.69 -7.46
CA VAL A 254 1.14 -3.69 -8.19
C VAL A 254 0.31 -4.40 -7.15
N HIS A 255 -1.00 -4.45 -7.38
CA HIS A 255 -1.90 -5.23 -6.55
C HIS A 255 -2.80 -6.07 -7.43
N ILE A 256 -2.89 -7.37 -7.16
CA ILE A 256 -3.66 -8.33 -7.95
C ILE A 256 -4.50 -9.17 -7.00
N LYS A 257 -5.78 -9.30 -7.30
CA LYS A 257 -6.74 -10.14 -6.58
C LYS A 257 -7.46 -11.06 -7.57
N LEU A 258 -7.41 -12.35 -7.28
CA LEU A 258 -8.12 -13.41 -8.00
C LEU A 258 -9.13 -14.03 -7.04
N ASN A 259 -10.41 -13.99 -7.40
CA ASN A 259 -11.45 -14.39 -6.46
C ASN A 259 -11.72 -15.90 -6.46
N HIS A 260 -12.07 -16.47 -7.61
CA HIS A 260 -12.33 -17.90 -7.70
C HIS A 260 -11.55 -18.49 -8.87
N ILE A 261 -10.87 -19.62 -8.63
CA ILE A 261 -10.15 -20.39 -9.65
C ILE A 261 -10.68 -21.82 -9.63
N GLN A 262 -11.02 -22.34 -10.81
CA GLN A 262 -11.45 -23.71 -11.01
C GLN A 262 -10.68 -24.35 -12.17
N ILE A 263 -10.25 -25.60 -11.99
CA ILE A 263 -9.56 -26.41 -12.98
C ILE A 263 -10.25 -27.76 -13.05
N ASP A 264 -10.83 -28.05 -14.20
CA ASP A 264 -11.59 -29.26 -14.46
C ASP A 264 -10.90 -30.15 -15.50
N ASN A 265 -10.86 -31.44 -15.22
CA ASN A 265 -10.45 -32.47 -16.16
C ASN A 265 -11.66 -32.92 -16.97
N GLN A 266 -11.64 -32.68 -18.28
CA GLN A 266 -12.75 -32.96 -19.19
C GLN A 266 -12.62 -34.34 -19.87
N LEU A 267 -11.61 -35.14 -19.51
CA LEU A 267 -11.44 -36.49 -20.04
C LEU A 267 -12.53 -37.45 -19.53
N ASP A 268 -12.98 -38.31 -20.44
CA ASP A 268 -13.90 -39.40 -20.12
C ASP A 268 -13.29 -40.32 -19.05
N ALA A 269 -14.10 -40.73 -18.07
CA ALA A 269 -13.71 -41.63 -16.98
C ALA A 269 -12.49 -41.15 -16.15
N CYS A 270 -12.26 -39.84 -16.06
CA CYS A 270 -11.25 -39.30 -15.17
C CYS A 270 -11.60 -39.54 -13.69
N VAL A 271 -10.59 -39.83 -12.88
CA VAL A 271 -10.76 -40.07 -11.42
C VAL A 271 -11.13 -38.79 -10.68
N PHE A 272 -10.62 -37.64 -11.15
CA PHE A 272 -10.85 -36.32 -10.56
C PHE A 272 -11.36 -35.34 -11.61
N PRO A 273 -12.69 -35.23 -11.81
CA PRO A 273 -13.27 -34.28 -12.77
C PRO A 273 -13.00 -32.82 -12.40
N CYS A 274 -12.92 -32.50 -11.11
CA CYS A 274 -12.48 -31.19 -10.62
C CYS A 274 -11.14 -31.37 -9.90
N MET A 275 -10.07 -30.84 -10.50
CA MET A 275 -8.71 -30.95 -9.98
C MET A 275 -8.38 -29.85 -8.97
N LEU A 276 -8.96 -28.66 -9.17
CA LEU A 276 -8.80 -27.53 -8.25
C LEU A 276 -10.10 -26.72 -8.25
N ALA A 277 -10.63 -26.42 -7.07
CA ALA A 277 -11.67 -25.43 -6.89
C ALA A 277 -11.50 -24.77 -5.52
N ALA A 278 -11.85 -23.48 -5.41
CA ALA A 278 -11.91 -22.85 -4.09
C ALA A 278 -13.16 -23.36 -3.37
N VAL A 279 -12.98 -24.23 -2.38
CA VAL A 279 -14.10 -24.72 -1.56
C VAL A 279 -14.35 -23.71 -0.44
N PRO A 280 -15.57 -23.16 -0.32
CA PRO A 280 -15.89 -22.27 0.78
C PRO A 280 -15.73 -23.02 2.12
N PRO A 281 -15.21 -22.37 3.17
CA PRO A 281 -15.01 -23.03 4.46
C PRO A 281 -16.35 -23.53 5.03
N PRO A 282 -16.35 -24.64 5.79
CA PRO A 282 -17.54 -25.14 6.46
C PRO A 282 -18.16 -24.06 7.35
N ARG A 283 -19.50 -24.04 7.42
CA ARG A 283 -20.31 -23.05 8.16
C ARG A 283 -19.90 -22.89 9.64
N SER A 284 -19.28 -23.90 10.24
CA SER A 284 -18.80 -23.88 11.64
C SER A 284 -17.56 -23.00 11.87
N ILE A 285 -16.84 -22.59 10.82
CA ILE A 285 -15.56 -21.85 10.90
C ILE A 285 -15.71 -20.40 10.38
N VAL A 286 -16.79 -20.12 9.63
CA VAL A 286 -17.01 -18.82 8.98
C VAL A 286 -17.58 -17.82 9.99
N GLN A 287 -16.71 -17.02 10.62
CA GLN A 287 -17.13 -15.87 11.45
C GLN A 287 -17.60 -14.68 10.61
N ASP A 288 -17.20 -14.61 9.34
CA ASP A 288 -17.49 -13.53 8.41
C ASP A 288 -18.01 -14.08 7.08
N ASN A 289 -19.21 -13.65 6.67
CA ASN A 289 -19.86 -14.09 5.45
C ASN A 289 -19.31 -13.39 4.19
N ALA A 290 -18.28 -12.54 4.32
CA ALA A 290 -17.63 -11.90 3.18
C ALA A 290 -16.79 -12.90 2.35
N PRO A 291 -16.88 -12.85 1.00
CA PRO A 291 -16.10 -13.72 0.13
C PRO A 291 -14.62 -13.33 0.21
N LYS A 292 -13.78 -14.30 0.56
CA LYS A 292 -12.32 -14.15 0.57
C LYS A 292 -11.77 -14.49 -0.81
N PRO A 293 -10.83 -13.70 -1.35
CA PRO A 293 -10.19 -14.04 -2.61
C PRO A 293 -9.39 -15.34 -2.48
N PHE A 294 -9.30 -16.10 -3.56
CA PHE A 294 -8.43 -17.27 -3.66
C PHE A 294 -6.95 -16.86 -3.58
N LEU A 295 -6.56 -15.80 -4.28
CA LEU A 295 -5.21 -15.26 -4.28
C LEU A 295 -5.25 -13.74 -4.23
N GLU A 296 -4.47 -13.16 -3.33
CA GLU A 296 -4.24 -11.71 -3.27
C GLU A 296 -2.74 -11.47 -3.14
N LEU A 297 -2.19 -10.65 -4.04
CA LEU A 297 -0.77 -10.32 -4.09
C LEU A 297 -0.62 -8.81 -4.19
N SER A 298 0.20 -8.26 -3.31
CA SER A 298 0.56 -6.84 -3.30
C SER A 298 2.06 -6.71 -3.28
N MET A 299 2.61 -5.94 -4.21
CA MET A 299 4.04 -5.67 -4.34
C MET A 299 4.25 -4.17 -4.43
N ILE A 300 5.19 -3.65 -3.63
CA ILE A 300 5.54 -2.24 -3.62
C ILE A 300 7.03 -2.13 -3.85
N LYS A 301 7.40 -1.76 -5.07
CA LYS A 301 8.78 -1.43 -5.40
C LYS A 301 9.04 0.04 -5.14
N ARG A 302 10.11 0.35 -4.43
CA ARG A 302 10.59 1.70 -4.17
C ARG A 302 11.97 1.90 -4.81
N GLN A 303 12.10 2.99 -5.57
CA GLN A 303 13.36 3.48 -6.10
C GLN A 303 13.66 4.82 -5.41
N SER A 304 14.47 4.77 -4.36
CA SER A 304 14.92 5.99 -3.68
C SER A 304 15.81 6.83 -4.62
N GLU A 305 15.70 8.16 -4.54
CA GLU A 305 16.65 9.04 -5.23
C GLU A 305 18.10 8.70 -4.84
N HIS A 306 19.04 8.86 -5.77
CA HIS A 306 20.46 8.53 -5.51
C HIS A 306 20.76 7.08 -5.12
N SER A 307 19.82 6.15 -5.33
CA SER A 307 20.04 4.70 -5.25
C SER A 307 19.89 4.05 -6.62
N SER A 308 20.82 3.15 -6.98
CA SER A 308 20.71 2.27 -8.14
C SER A 308 20.00 0.95 -7.82
N VAL A 309 19.73 0.68 -6.53
CA VAL A 309 19.12 -0.57 -6.07
C VAL A 309 17.65 -0.31 -5.73
N PRO A 310 16.70 -0.98 -6.39
CA PRO A 310 15.31 -0.95 -5.99
C PRO A 310 15.07 -1.78 -4.73
N GLU A 311 14.29 -1.22 -3.81
CA GLU A 311 13.70 -1.94 -2.68
C GLU A 311 12.35 -2.52 -3.15
N VAL A 312 12.03 -3.77 -2.78
CA VAL A 312 10.83 -4.49 -3.25
C VAL A 312 10.07 -5.07 -2.06
#